data_AF-A0A0F0I3R0-F1
#
_entry.id   AF-A0A0F0I3R0-F1
#
_cell.length_a   1.000
_cell.length_b   1.000
_cell.length_c   1.000
_cell.angle_alpha   90.00
_cell.angle_beta   90.00
_cell.angle_gamma   90.00
#
_symmetry.space_group_name_H-M   'P 1'
#
loop_
_entity.id
_entity.type
_entity.pdbx_description
1 polymer ?
#
loop_
_entity_poly.entity_id
_entity_poly.type
_entity_poly.pdbx_seq_one_letter_code
_entity_poly.pdbx_strand_id
1 'polypeptide(L)'
;MSSIDQQKKLVKRICQKYQNSPWLPLSQLQKATSLDTPARGGVWISSTSFSAPTNPAIRDVLYTVMHRLKKEYHRISPAEETPVIDVGVELIGPRSQVPDDAPELDLLEEEKLRALLQECHSGMIILYAHDGGLYFSSPAQYRAFFVRLAKLTGARVPSINTVLRHPIPSPPLSSTSSSHTRAYSTLHPAPLTPRCQQTRSY
;
A
#
# COMPACT_ATOMS: atom_id res chain seq x y z
N MET A 1 -30.87 -6.48 -8.21
CA MET A 1 -29.66 -6.73 -9.03
C MET A 1 -29.91 -6.19 -10.43
N SER A 2 -28.95 -5.53 -11.08
CA SER A 2 -29.16 -5.00 -12.44
C SER A 2 -29.22 -6.12 -13.48
N SER A 3 -30.04 -5.94 -14.52
CA SER A 3 -30.15 -6.89 -15.64
C SER A 3 -28.86 -6.91 -16.48
N ILE A 4 -28.57 -8.06 -17.10
CA ILE A 4 -27.43 -8.24 -18.03
C ILE A 4 -27.43 -7.16 -19.12
N ASP A 5 -28.60 -6.77 -19.64
CA ASP A 5 -28.69 -5.72 -20.66
C ASP A 5 -28.37 -4.33 -20.14
N GLN A 6 -28.69 -4.06 -18.87
CA GLN A 6 -28.31 -2.81 -18.21
C GLN A 6 -26.80 -2.75 -17.98
N GLN A 7 -26.17 -3.88 -17.61
CA GLN A 7 -24.73 -3.99 -17.46
C GLN A 7 -24.02 -3.78 -18.81
N LYS A 8 -24.49 -4.43 -19.89
CA LYS A 8 -23.95 -4.24 -21.24
C LYS A 8 -24.05 -2.79 -21.72
N LYS A 9 -25.21 -2.13 -21.50
CA LYS A 9 -25.39 -0.70 -21.81
C LYS A 9 -24.48 0.21 -21.00
N LEU A 10 -24.21 -0.13 -19.73
CA LEU A 10 -23.28 0.62 -18.90
C LEU A 10 -21.84 0.49 -19.42
N VAL A 11 -21.38 -0.74 -19.67
CA VAL A 11 -20.04 -1.00 -20.20
C VAL A 11 -19.83 -0.28 -21.53
N LYS A 12 -20.80 -0.38 -22.47
CA LYS A 12 -20.71 0.31 -23.76
C LYS A 12 -20.58 1.83 -23.61
N ARG A 13 -21.37 2.44 -22.71
CA ARG A 13 -21.27 3.88 -22.42
C ARG A 13 -19.92 4.27 -21.85
N ILE A 14 -19.38 3.47 -20.93
CA ILE A 14 -18.07 3.71 -20.33
C ILE A 14 -16.98 3.62 -21.40
N CYS A 15 -16.97 2.58 -22.23
CA CYS A 15 -16.01 2.43 -23.32
C CYS A 15 -16.08 3.60 -24.31
N GLN A 16 -17.29 4.00 -24.74
CA GLN A 16 -17.48 5.16 -25.63
C GLN A 16 -16.97 6.46 -24.99
N LYS A 17 -17.20 6.65 -23.68
CA LYS A 17 -16.68 7.80 -22.95
C LYS A 17 -15.14 7.83 -22.96
N TYR A 18 -14.49 6.70 -22.72
CA TYR A 18 -13.02 6.63 -22.75
C TYR A 18 -12.44 6.82 -24.16
N GLN A 19 -13.09 6.27 -25.19
CA GLN A 19 -12.69 6.45 -26.59
C GLN A 19 -12.78 7.92 -27.04
N ASN A 20 -13.77 8.65 -26.54
CA ASN A 20 -14.01 10.05 -26.87
C ASN A 20 -13.31 11.03 -25.92
N SER A 21 -12.59 10.54 -24.91
CA SER A 21 -11.86 11.39 -23.98
C SER A 21 -10.62 11.98 -24.67
N PRO A 22 -10.33 13.28 -24.49
CA PRO A 22 -9.05 13.81 -24.93
C PRO A 22 -7.92 13.05 -24.22
N TRP A 23 -6.91 12.64 -25.00
CA TRP A 23 -5.69 12.05 -24.45
C TRP A 23 -4.89 13.14 -23.76
N LEU A 24 -4.88 13.13 -22.43
CA LEU A 24 -4.03 14.04 -21.66
C LEU A 24 -2.57 13.57 -21.78
N PRO A 25 -1.60 14.51 -21.86
CA PRO A 25 -0.19 14.17 -21.72
C PRO A 25 0.04 13.37 -20.44
N LEU A 26 0.94 12.38 -20.52
CA LEU A 26 1.27 11.49 -19.41
C LEU A 26 1.56 12.29 -18.13
N SER A 27 2.39 13.32 -18.22
CA SER A 27 2.77 14.19 -17.09
C SER A 27 1.59 14.90 -16.42
N GLN A 28 0.57 15.30 -17.18
CA GLN A 28 -0.64 15.91 -16.62
C GLN A 28 -1.49 14.87 -15.88
N LEU A 29 -1.61 13.67 -16.44
CA LEU A 29 -2.35 12.58 -15.81
C LEU A 29 -1.63 12.08 -14.54
N GLN A 30 -0.30 12.01 -14.55
CA GLN A 30 0.51 11.74 -13.35
C GLN A 30 0.25 12.81 -12.29
N LYS A 31 0.44 14.09 -12.63
CA LYS A 31 0.22 15.18 -11.68
C LYS A 31 -1.18 15.16 -11.07
N ALA A 32 -2.21 14.86 -11.86
CA ALA A 32 -3.59 14.81 -11.38
C ALA A 32 -3.86 13.58 -10.50
N THR A 33 -3.27 12.42 -10.84
CA THR A 33 -3.57 11.15 -10.15
C THR A 33 -2.68 10.90 -8.93
N SER A 34 -1.51 11.52 -8.87
CA SER A 34 -0.57 11.41 -7.75
C SER A 34 -0.87 12.37 -6.60
N LEU A 35 -1.92 13.20 -6.70
CA LEU A 35 -2.30 14.09 -5.61
C LEU A 35 -2.70 13.27 -4.38
N ASP A 36 -2.10 13.62 -3.25
CA ASP A 36 -2.54 13.14 -1.95
C ASP A 36 -3.63 14.09 -1.43
N THR A 37 -4.87 13.63 -1.47
CA THR A 37 -6.03 14.40 -1.02
C THR A 37 -6.33 14.04 0.44
N PRO A 38 -6.47 15.01 1.37
CA PRO A 38 -6.69 14.73 2.79
C PRO A 38 -7.83 13.75 3.06
N ALA A 39 -7.68 12.96 4.11
CA ALA A 39 -8.71 12.03 4.56
C ALA A 39 -10.00 12.77 4.96
N ARG A 40 -11.16 12.15 4.72
CA ARG A 40 -12.44 12.62 5.23
C ARG A 40 -13.24 11.48 5.82
N GLY A 41 -13.93 11.76 6.92
CA GLY A 41 -14.87 10.87 7.59
C GLY A 41 -14.26 9.98 8.68
N GLY A 42 -14.99 8.92 9.01
CA GLY A 42 -14.61 7.93 10.02
C GLY A 42 -13.50 6.98 9.57
N VAL A 43 -12.31 7.53 9.27
CA VAL A 43 -11.08 6.78 8.97
C VAL A 43 -9.88 7.37 9.73
N TRP A 44 -9.02 6.47 10.21
CA TRP A 44 -7.66 6.81 10.63
C TRP A 44 -6.70 6.54 9.48
N ILE A 45 -5.83 7.51 9.23
CA ILE A 45 -4.76 7.41 8.25
C ILE A 45 -3.46 7.76 8.97
N SER A 46 -2.49 6.86 8.93
CA SER A 46 -1.16 7.10 9.47
C SER A 46 -0.10 6.76 8.42
N SER A 47 0.71 7.74 8.05
CA SER A 47 1.79 7.59 7.09
C SER A 47 3.09 7.23 7.81
N THR A 48 3.76 6.20 7.32
CA THR A 48 5.08 5.77 7.81
C THR A 48 5.97 5.36 6.63
N SER A 49 7.24 5.11 6.89
CA SER A 49 8.17 4.54 5.91
C SER A 49 8.86 3.31 6.47
N PHE A 50 8.97 2.28 5.64
CA PHE A 50 9.84 1.14 5.91
C PHE A 50 11.19 1.42 5.28
N SER A 51 12.23 1.50 6.12
CA SER A 51 13.59 1.70 5.65
C SER A 51 14.04 0.59 4.71
N ALA A 52 14.79 0.96 3.68
CA ALA A 52 15.46 0.04 2.79
C ALA A 52 16.27 -0.99 3.59
N PRO A 53 16.21 -2.30 3.26
CA PRO A 53 17.07 -3.28 3.89
C PRO A 53 18.54 -2.96 3.58
N THR A 54 19.37 -2.91 4.63
CA THR A 54 20.81 -2.68 4.50
C THR A 54 21.54 -3.82 3.79
N ASN A 55 20.98 -5.03 3.84
CA ASN A 55 21.56 -6.21 3.23
C ASN A 55 21.03 -6.40 1.78
N PRO A 56 21.90 -6.38 0.76
CA PRO A 56 21.51 -6.56 -0.64
C PRO A 56 21.04 -7.98 -0.97
N ALA A 57 21.26 -8.97 -0.09
CA ALA A 57 20.93 -10.38 -0.35
C ALA A 57 19.48 -10.60 -0.82
N ILE A 58 18.52 -9.82 -0.30
CA ILE A 58 17.11 -9.92 -0.72
C ILE A 58 16.95 -9.51 -2.19
N ARG A 59 17.62 -8.43 -2.61
CA ARG A 59 17.64 -8.00 -4.02
C ARG A 59 18.30 -9.06 -4.88
N ASP A 60 19.43 -9.59 -4.45
CA ASP A 60 20.21 -10.54 -5.25
C ASP A 60 19.45 -11.87 -5.46
N VAL A 61 18.74 -12.35 -4.44
CA VAL A 61 17.82 -13.51 -4.55
C VAL A 61 16.68 -13.21 -5.54
N LEU A 62 16.08 -12.02 -5.47
CA LEU A 62 15.01 -11.64 -6.39
C LEU A 62 15.52 -11.54 -7.84
N TYR A 63 16.69 -10.95 -8.05
CA TYR A 63 17.36 -10.94 -9.36
C TYR A 63 17.62 -12.34 -9.88
N THR A 64 18.06 -13.25 -9.01
CA THR A 64 18.24 -14.67 -9.36
C THR A 64 16.92 -15.29 -9.85
N VAL A 65 15.82 -15.04 -9.16
CA VAL A 65 14.48 -15.53 -9.56
C VAL A 65 14.04 -14.88 -10.88
N MET A 66 14.20 -13.57 -11.03
CA MET A 66 13.86 -12.86 -12.27
C MET A 66 14.63 -13.40 -13.47
N HIS A 67 15.93 -13.64 -13.32
CA HIS A 67 16.76 -14.21 -14.38
C HIS A 67 16.42 -15.66 -14.70
N ARG A 68 15.89 -16.45 -13.75
CA ARG A 68 15.36 -17.79 -14.02
C ARG A 68 14.04 -17.78 -14.76
N LEU A 69 13.19 -16.78 -14.49
CA LEU A 69 11.85 -16.66 -15.09
C LEU A 69 11.84 -15.83 -16.39
N LYS A 70 12.96 -15.20 -16.76
CA LYS A 70 13.02 -14.36 -17.96
C LYS A 70 12.86 -15.19 -19.22
N LYS A 71 12.23 -14.57 -20.23
CA LYS A 71 12.19 -15.05 -21.61
C LYS A 71 13.08 -14.14 -22.46
N GLU A 72 13.38 -14.54 -23.69
CA GLU A 72 14.31 -13.80 -24.58
C GLU A 72 13.90 -12.34 -24.81
N TYR A 73 12.60 -12.05 -24.83
CA TYR A 73 12.06 -10.70 -25.02
C TYR A 73 11.98 -9.87 -23.73
N HIS A 74 12.26 -10.45 -22.55
CA HIS A 74 12.29 -9.71 -21.29
C HIS A 74 13.65 -9.04 -21.10
N ARG A 75 13.63 -7.73 -20.80
CA ARG A 75 14.80 -6.96 -20.38
C ARG A 75 14.72 -6.73 -18.87
N ILE A 76 15.78 -7.10 -18.16
CA ILE A 76 15.95 -6.82 -16.74
C ILE A 76 17.06 -5.80 -16.64
N SER A 77 16.78 -4.67 -16.00
CA SER A 77 17.77 -3.63 -15.73
C SER A 77 18.89 -4.16 -14.84
N PRO A 78 20.11 -3.62 -14.94
CA PRO A 78 21.18 -3.93 -14.01
C PRO A 78 20.79 -3.61 -12.55
N ALA A 79 21.36 -4.35 -11.59
CA ALA A 79 21.09 -4.18 -10.17
C ALA A 79 21.57 -2.81 -9.64
N GLU A 80 22.57 -2.23 -10.29
CA GLU A 80 23.14 -0.91 -10.03
C GLU A 80 22.14 0.21 -10.38
N GLU A 81 21.29 -0.03 -11.40
CA GLU A 81 20.25 0.89 -11.83
C GLU A 81 18.93 0.73 -11.05
N THR A 82 18.85 -0.29 -10.18
CA THR A 82 17.67 -0.58 -9.35
C THR A 82 18.00 -0.37 -7.87
N PRO A 83 18.02 0.88 -7.38
CA PRO A 83 18.31 1.16 -5.99
C PRO A 83 17.22 0.60 -5.08
N VAL A 84 17.63 0.05 -3.94
CA VAL A 84 16.71 -0.33 -2.88
C VAL A 84 16.46 0.91 -2.03
N ILE A 85 15.21 1.40 -2.06
CA ILE A 85 14.81 2.66 -1.43
C ILE A 85 13.80 2.41 -0.32
N ASP A 86 13.64 3.40 0.55
CA ASP A 86 12.59 3.42 1.57
C ASP A 86 11.22 3.34 0.91
N VAL A 87 10.33 2.56 1.52
CA VAL A 87 8.97 2.35 1.02
C VAL A 87 8.00 3.06 1.93
N GLY A 88 7.35 4.11 1.42
CA GLY A 88 6.25 4.76 2.11
C GLY A 88 5.05 3.83 2.22
N VAL A 89 4.38 3.82 3.36
CA VAL A 89 3.18 3.05 3.61
C VAL A 89 2.17 3.90 4.37
N GLU A 90 0.93 3.83 3.93
CA GLU A 90 -0.20 4.44 4.57
C GLU A 90 -1.00 3.36 5.30
N LEU A 91 -1.03 3.40 6.63
CA LEU A 91 -1.86 2.53 7.45
C LEU A 91 -3.25 3.12 7.58
N ILE A 92 -4.24 2.31 7.24
CA ILE A 92 -5.64 2.70 7.23
C ILE A 92 -6.42 1.82 8.19
N GLY A 93 -7.27 2.45 9.00
CA GLY A 93 -8.15 1.77 9.94
C GLY A 93 -9.46 2.51 10.17
N PRO A 94 -10.45 1.86 10.80
CA PRO A 94 -11.72 2.49 11.12
C PRO A 94 -11.51 3.56 12.21
N ARG A 95 -12.20 4.70 12.07
CA ARG A 95 -12.31 5.72 13.13
C ARG A 95 -13.77 5.84 13.53
N SER A 96 -14.06 5.51 14.76
CA SER A 96 -15.40 5.35 15.33
C SER A 96 -15.88 6.64 15.98
N GLN A 97 -17.21 6.83 16.07
CA GLN A 97 -17.83 7.98 16.76
C GLN A 97 -17.55 9.34 16.12
N VAL A 98 -17.41 9.41 14.79
CA VAL A 98 -17.12 10.65 14.07
C VAL A 98 -18.02 10.77 12.84
N PRO A 99 -18.50 11.99 12.49
CA PRO A 99 -19.26 12.22 11.27
C PRO A 99 -18.55 11.73 10.00
N ASP A 100 -19.33 11.35 8.98
CA ASP A 100 -18.83 10.86 7.69
C ASP A 100 -18.04 11.91 6.89
N ASP A 101 -18.18 13.19 7.23
CA ASP A 101 -17.50 14.32 6.60
C ASP A 101 -16.40 14.95 7.48
N ALA A 102 -16.10 14.33 8.63
CA ALA A 102 -15.14 14.89 9.55
C ALA A 102 -13.75 15.05 8.92
N PRO A 103 -13.06 16.16 9.20
CA PRO A 103 -11.73 16.39 8.65
C PRO A 103 -10.72 15.40 9.23
N GLU A 104 -9.65 15.20 8.48
CA GLU A 104 -8.43 14.58 9.00
C GLU A 104 -7.92 15.39 10.21
N LEU A 105 -7.51 14.68 11.26
CA LEU A 105 -6.98 15.30 12.47
C LEU A 105 -5.51 15.67 12.26
N ASP A 106 -5.15 16.89 12.66
CA ASP A 106 -3.78 17.37 12.67
C ASP A 106 -3.07 16.85 13.94
N LEU A 107 -2.69 15.58 13.91
CA LEU A 107 -1.96 14.88 14.97
C LEU A 107 -0.64 14.35 14.43
N LEU A 108 0.30 14.04 15.32
CA LEU A 108 1.52 13.36 14.93
C LEU A 108 1.20 11.96 14.38
N GLU A 109 1.94 11.53 13.36
CA GLU A 109 1.68 10.23 12.69
C GLU A 109 1.74 9.04 13.66
N GLU A 110 2.61 9.11 14.67
CA GLU A 110 2.70 8.09 15.74
C GLU A 110 1.47 8.05 16.65
N GLU A 111 0.82 9.20 16.86
CA GLU A 111 -0.41 9.29 17.65
C GLU A 111 -1.59 8.76 16.85
N LYS A 112 -1.66 9.11 15.55
CA LYS A 112 -2.63 8.53 14.61
C LYS A 112 -2.50 7.01 14.55
N LEU A 113 -1.26 6.49 14.49
CA LEU A 113 -1.00 5.05 14.49
C LEU A 113 -1.47 4.38 15.79
N ARG A 114 -1.19 5.00 16.95
CA ARG A 114 -1.65 4.48 18.24
C ARG A 114 -3.16 4.42 18.33
N ALA A 115 -3.87 5.47 17.91
CA ALA A 115 -5.33 5.50 17.88
C ALA A 115 -5.91 4.45 16.91
N LEU A 116 -5.33 4.35 15.70
CA LEU A 116 -5.71 3.35 14.70
C LEU A 116 -5.59 1.93 15.27
N LEU A 117 -4.48 1.61 15.94
CA LEU A 117 -4.23 0.29 16.50
C LEU A 117 -5.16 -0.04 17.68
N GLN A 118 -5.66 0.95 18.40
CA GLN A 118 -6.65 0.75 19.48
C GLN A 118 -8.05 0.42 18.93
N GLU A 119 -8.42 0.99 17.79
CA GLU A 119 -9.72 0.76 17.14
C GLU A 119 -9.74 -0.45 16.20
N CYS A 120 -8.57 -0.97 15.80
CA CYS A 120 -8.47 -2.23 15.05
C CYS A 120 -8.56 -3.43 16.01
N HIS A 121 -9.71 -4.10 16.01
CA HIS A 121 -9.95 -5.25 16.89
C HIS A 121 -9.55 -6.60 16.27
N SER A 122 -9.24 -6.65 14.97
CA SER A 122 -8.81 -7.87 14.30
C SER A 122 -7.29 -8.00 14.28
N GLY A 123 -6.78 -9.22 14.51
CA GLY A 123 -5.37 -9.55 14.25
C GLY A 123 -5.02 -9.59 12.76
N MET A 124 -6.01 -9.50 11.88
CA MET A 124 -5.82 -9.57 10.43
C MET A 124 -5.20 -8.28 9.87
N ILE A 125 -4.38 -8.46 8.83
CA ILE A 125 -3.67 -7.39 8.12
C ILE A 125 -3.89 -7.60 6.64
N ILE A 126 -4.34 -6.56 5.94
CA ILE A 126 -4.52 -6.63 4.48
C ILE A 126 -3.54 -5.68 3.83
N LEU A 127 -2.42 -6.22 3.35
CA LEU A 127 -1.42 -5.47 2.60
C LEU A 127 -1.92 -5.23 1.18
N TYR A 128 -2.00 -3.97 0.77
CA TYR A 128 -2.41 -3.59 -0.57
C TYR A 128 -1.30 -2.84 -1.30
N ALA A 129 -0.93 -3.33 -2.47
CA ALA A 129 -0.11 -2.61 -3.44
C ALA A 129 -1.04 -2.13 -4.55
N HIS A 130 -1.16 -0.80 -4.71
CA HIS A 130 -2.02 -0.25 -5.74
C HIS A 130 -1.41 -0.48 -7.13
N ASP A 131 -2.30 -0.76 -8.09
CA ASP A 131 -1.95 -0.83 -9.50
C ASP A 131 -2.38 0.48 -10.18
N GLY A 132 -1.54 0.98 -11.08
CA GLY A 132 -1.71 2.25 -11.77
C GLY A 132 -0.88 2.29 -13.06
N GLY A 133 -0.61 1.11 -13.62
CA GLY A 133 0.37 0.94 -14.70
C GLY A 133 1.80 1.25 -14.26
N LEU A 134 2.06 1.35 -12.95
CA LEU A 134 3.32 1.81 -12.35
C LEU A 134 3.67 3.29 -12.61
N TYR A 135 2.75 4.06 -13.21
CA TYR A 135 2.99 5.46 -13.56
C TYR A 135 1.90 6.42 -13.06
N PHE A 136 0.70 5.95 -12.68
CA PHE A 136 -0.40 6.77 -12.13
C PHE A 136 -0.85 6.32 -10.75
N SER A 137 -1.74 7.13 -10.18
CA SER A 137 -2.48 6.89 -8.95
C SER A 137 -1.68 7.19 -7.67
N SER A 138 -2.43 7.30 -6.57
CA SER A 138 -1.92 7.47 -5.22
C SER A 138 -2.75 6.60 -4.28
N PRO A 139 -2.21 6.21 -3.11
CA PRO A 139 -2.99 5.53 -2.07
C PRO A 139 -4.31 6.24 -1.77
N ALA A 140 -4.33 7.57 -1.85
CA ALA A 140 -5.51 8.40 -1.61
C ALA A 140 -6.72 8.01 -2.48
N GLN A 141 -6.49 7.60 -3.74
CA GLN A 141 -7.57 7.20 -4.65
C GLN A 141 -8.32 5.93 -4.21
N TYR A 142 -7.66 5.09 -3.41
CA TYR A 142 -8.20 3.81 -2.96
C TYR A 142 -8.67 3.84 -1.51
N ARG A 143 -8.49 4.96 -0.79
CA ARG A 143 -8.90 5.12 0.62
C ARG A 143 -10.34 4.70 0.87
N ALA A 144 -11.29 5.13 0.04
CA ALA A 144 -12.70 4.77 0.21
C ALA A 144 -12.93 3.24 0.18
N PHE A 145 -12.19 2.52 -0.66
CA PHE A 145 -12.22 1.07 -0.72
C PHE A 145 -11.61 0.46 0.55
N PHE A 146 -10.45 0.96 0.98
CA PHE A 146 -9.77 0.48 2.20
C PHE A 146 -10.57 0.76 3.47
N VAL A 147 -11.24 1.90 3.58
CA VAL A 147 -12.11 2.23 4.71
C VAL A 147 -13.22 1.20 4.81
N ARG A 148 -13.86 0.88 3.69
CA ARG A 148 -14.92 -0.13 3.66
C ARG A 148 -14.39 -1.50 4.04
N LEU A 149 -13.21 -1.85 3.54
CA LEU A 149 -12.55 -3.11 3.86
C LEU A 149 -12.20 -3.21 5.35
N ALA A 150 -11.60 -2.16 5.91
CA ALA A 150 -11.23 -2.07 7.32
C ALA A 150 -12.47 -2.13 8.23
N LYS A 151 -13.55 -1.42 7.88
CA LYS A 151 -14.84 -1.47 8.62
C LYS A 151 -15.49 -2.86 8.57
N LEU A 152 -15.46 -3.53 7.43
CA LEU A 152 -16.07 -4.87 7.27
C LEU A 152 -15.29 -5.97 7.99
N THR A 153 -13.98 -5.82 8.10
CA THR A 153 -13.08 -6.87 8.60
C THR A 153 -12.52 -6.60 9.99
N GLY A 154 -12.64 -5.37 10.48
CA GLY A 154 -11.92 -4.88 11.66
C GLY A 154 -10.39 -4.87 11.49
N ALA A 155 -9.89 -5.12 10.26
CA ALA A 155 -8.48 -5.24 9.96
C ALA A 155 -7.86 -3.88 9.67
N ARG A 156 -6.56 -3.80 9.93
CA ARG A 156 -5.71 -2.70 9.44
C ARG A 156 -5.25 -2.98 8.02
N VAL A 157 -5.26 -1.94 7.20
CA VAL A 157 -4.98 -2.01 5.77
C VAL A 157 -3.75 -1.14 5.46
N PRO A 158 -2.52 -1.69 5.51
CA PRO A 158 -1.35 -0.99 5.00
C PRO A 158 -1.39 -0.92 3.47
N SER A 159 -1.42 0.29 2.93
CA SER A 159 -1.33 0.58 1.49
C SER A 159 0.05 1.12 1.14
N ILE A 160 0.73 0.49 0.18
CA ILE A 160 2.07 0.90 -0.25
C ILE A 160 1.98 2.17 -1.11
N ASN A 161 2.81 3.16 -0.79
CA ASN A 161 3.04 4.35 -1.61
C ASN A 161 4.28 4.13 -2.49
N THR A 162 4.05 3.82 -3.76
CA THR A 162 5.12 3.68 -4.74
C THR A 162 5.54 5.06 -5.23
N VAL A 163 6.81 5.43 -5.03
CA VAL A 163 7.32 6.72 -5.50
C VAL A 163 7.35 6.77 -7.03
N LEU A 164 6.63 7.74 -7.60
CA LEU A 164 6.45 7.90 -9.05
C LEU A 164 7.54 8.75 -9.73
N ARG A 165 8.67 9.02 -9.05
CA ARG A 165 9.69 9.99 -9.51
C ARG A 165 10.74 9.44 -10.49
N HIS A 166 10.74 8.15 -10.81
CA HIS A 166 11.73 7.59 -11.72
C HIS A 166 11.09 7.14 -13.04
N PRO A 167 11.56 7.64 -14.21
CA PRO A 167 11.23 7.00 -15.48
C PRO A 167 11.73 5.56 -15.41
N ILE A 168 10.82 4.62 -15.62
CA ILE A 168 11.06 3.16 -15.59
C ILE A 168 12.35 2.85 -16.39
N PRO A 169 13.32 2.17 -15.75
CA PRO A 169 13.31 0.72 -15.85
C PRO A 169 13.54 0.08 -14.48
N SER A 170 12.49 -0.04 -13.68
CA SER A 170 12.51 -0.89 -12.48
C SER A 170 11.12 -1.44 -12.22
N PRO A 171 10.84 -2.75 -12.46
CA PRO A 171 9.66 -3.37 -11.88
C PRO A 171 9.76 -3.27 -10.35
N PRO A 172 8.64 -3.09 -9.61
CA PRO A 172 8.69 -2.75 -8.20
C PRO A 172 9.32 -3.89 -7.39
N LEU A 173 10.61 -3.73 -7.09
CA LEU A 173 11.33 -4.54 -6.12
C LEU A 173 10.77 -4.34 -4.69
N SER A 174 9.91 -3.35 -4.50
CA SER A 174 9.38 -2.91 -3.20
C SER A 174 8.12 -3.63 -2.72
N SER A 175 7.42 -4.42 -3.55
CA SER A 175 6.09 -4.93 -3.19
C SER A 175 6.04 -6.38 -2.70
N THR A 176 7.06 -7.22 -2.91
CA THR A 176 6.86 -8.68 -2.74
C THR A 176 7.75 -9.39 -1.72
N SER A 177 8.95 -8.92 -1.36
CA SER A 177 9.87 -9.74 -0.53
C SER A 177 10.26 -9.15 0.83
N SER A 178 10.43 -7.83 0.96
CA SER A 178 11.00 -7.24 2.19
C SER A 178 9.98 -6.58 3.13
N SER A 179 8.81 -6.20 2.61
CA SER A 179 7.70 -5.62 3.38
C SER A 179 7.02 -6.63 4.29
N HIS A 180 7.03 -7.93 3.95
CA HIS A 180 6.42 -8.97 4.77
C HIS A 180 7.13 -9.10 6.12
N THR A 181 8.44 -9.35 6.16
CA THR A 181 9.14 -9.73 7.40
C THR A 181 9.17 -8.61 8.47
N ARG A 182 9.26 -7.34 8.06
CA ARG A 182 9.23 -6.21 9.01
C ARG A 182 7.81 -5.74 9.32
N ALA A 183 6.89 -5.70 8.36
CA ALA A 183 5.48 -5.40 8.66
C ALA A 183 4.90 -6.40 9.67
N TYR A 184 5.25 -7.69 9.60
CA TYR A 184 4.87 -8.66 10.63
C TYR A 184 5.37 -8.26 12.03
N SER A 185 6.62 -7.77 12.15
CA SER A 185 7.19 -7.37 13.45
C SER A 185 6.64 -6.06 14.00
N THR A 186 6.27 -5.10 13.15
CA THR A 186 5.66 -3.83 13.61
C THR A 186 4.17 -3.99 13.90
N LEU A 187 3.51 -4.96 13.26
CA LEU A 187 2.07 -5.19 13.37
C LEU A 187 1.73 -6.26 14.41
N HIS A 188 2.69 -7.10 14.81
CA HIS A 188 2.57 -7.97 15.98
C HIS A 188 3.72 -7.67 16.96
N PRO A 189 3.50 -6.84 18.00
CA PRO A 189 4.40 -6.86 19.14
C PRO A 189 4.34 -8.26 19.75
N ALA A 190 5.50 -8.90 19.90
CA ALA A 190 5.59 -10.21 20.51
C ALA A 190 4.91 -10.18 21.90
N PRO A 191 4.12 -11.21 22.27
CA PRO A 191 3.61 -11.30 23.64
C PRO A 191 4.81 -11.33 24.58
N LEU A 192 4.82 -10.40 25.55
CA LEU A 192 5.80 -10.35 26.63
C LEU A 192 5.82 -11.73 27.29
N THR A 193 6.85 -12.52 26.98
CA THR A 193 7.09 -13.79 27.65
C THR A 193 7.67 -13.49 29.03
N PRO A 194 7.07 -14.01 30.12
CA PRO A 194 7.61 -13.80 31.44
C PRO A 194 8.98 -14.46 31.54
N ARG A 195 9.95 -13.67 31.99
CA ARG A 195 11.32 -14.04 32.31
C ARG A 195 11.31 -15.25 33.27
N CYS A 196 11.57 -16.45 32.76
CA CYS A 196 11.77 -17.62 33.60
C CYS A 196 13.20 -17.53 34.17
N GLN A 197 13.31 -17.16 35.45
CA GLN A 197 14.55 -17.24 36.21
C GLN A 197 14.96 -18.71 36.31
N GLN A 198 16.06 -19.10 35.67
CA GLN A 198 16.73 -20.36 35.98
C GLN A 198 17.49 -20.19 37.30
N THR A 199 16.91 -20.70 38.38
CA THR A 199 17.63 -21.11 39.57
C THR A 199 18.53 -22.29 39.21
N ARG A 200 19.85 -22.12 39.31
CA ARG A 200 20.80 -23.24 39.39
C ARG A 200 20.94 -23.61 40.86
N SER A 201 20.59 -24.84 41.20
CA SER A 201 20.98 -25.50 42.44
C SER A 201 21.60 -26.86 42.08
N TYR A 202 22.78 -27.07 42.67
CA TYR A 202 23.68 -28.23 42.68
C TYR A 202 24.51 -28.50 41.42
#